data_AF-A0A212J448-F1
#
_entry.id   AF-A0A212J448-F1
#
_cell.length_a   1.000
_cell.length_b   1.000
_cell.length_c   1.000
_cell.angle_alpha   90.00
_cell.angle_beta   90.00
_cell.angle_gamma   90.00
#
_symmetry.space_group_name_H-M   'P 1'
#
loop_
_entity.id
_entity.type
_entity.pdbx_description
1 polymer ?
#
loop_
_entity_poly.entity_id
_entity_poly.type
_entity_poly.pdbx_seq_one_letter_code
_entity_poly.pdbx_strand_id
1 'polypeptide(L)'
;MADNTNNSQVRTLCQIRDVYRAIYDFELNFQQLYDLGLNEGMLLCSLNAQKYSSNELASVLGLSNSNTSKVIKSVEKKGLIRRIVGKEDKRQMYFALTDLGKKKLESIKCAEFDIPQTLESIIKR
;
A
#
# COMPACT_ATOMS: atom_id res chain seq x y z
N MET A 1 27.46 -27.61 -23.69
CA MET A 1 26.82 -26.78 -22.65
C MET A 1 26.64 -25.40 -23.23
N ALA A 2 25.51 -25.18 -23.92
CA ALA A 2 25.26 -23.93 -24.62
C ALA A 2 24.81 -22.86 -23.62
N ASP A 3 25.51 -21.74 -23.68
CA ASP A 3 25.33 -20.51 -22.93
C ASP A 3 23.90 -19.98 -23.04
N ASN A 4 23.09 -20.21 -22.01
CA ASN A 4 21.70 -19.72 -21.94
C ASN A 4 21.61 -18.31 -21.33
N THR A 5 22.73 -17.58 -21.28
CA THR A 5 22.85 -16.28 -20.58
C THR A 5 22.52 -15.07 -21.48
N ASN A 6 22.28 -15.28 -22.78
CA ASN A 6 22.09 -14.18 -23.75
C ASN A 6 20.63 -13.94 -24.18
N ASN A 7 19.64 -14.57 -23.54
CA ASN A 7 18.23 -14.28 -23.82
C ASN A 7 17.77 -13.06 -22.99
N SER A 8 17.58 -11.92 -23.65
CA SER A 8 17.18 -10.67 -22.98
C SER A 8 15.83 -10.80 -22.28
N GLN A 9 14.88 -11.58 -22.82
CA GLN A 9 13.58 -11.79 -22.20
C GLN A 9 13.69 -12.54 -20.86
N VAL A 10 14.51 -13.59 -20.79
CA VAL A 10 14.74 -14.35 -19.55
C VAL A 10 15.44 -13.49 -18.49
N ARG A 11 16.41 -12.65 -18.90
CA ARG A 11 17.05 -11.69 -17.99
C ARG A 11 16.05 -10.68 -17.43
N THR A 12 15.15 -10.16 -18.25
CA THR A 12 14.08 -9.26 -17.79
C THR A 12 13.18 -9.93 -16.75
N LEU A 13 12.81 -11.21 -16.94
CA LEU A 13 12.03 -11.95 -15.95
C LEU A 13 12.75 -12.09 -14.60
N CYS A 14 14.06 -12.35 -14.63
CA CYS A 14 14.87 -12.39 -13.40
C CYS A 14 14.90 -11.02 -12.70
N GLN A 15 15.07 -9.93 -13.45
CA GLN A 15 15.06 -8.58 -12.89
C GLN A 15 13.70 -8.23 -12.26
N ILE A 16 12.59 -8.58 -12.93
CA ILE A 16 11.24 -8.40 -12.39
C ILE A 16 11.08 -9.18 -11.08
N ARG A 17 11.52 -10.45 -11.03
CA ARG A 17 11.50 -11.25 -9.79
C ARG A 17 12.28 -10.58 -8.67
N ASP A 18 13.45 -10.02 -8.97
CA ASP A 18 14.30 -9.38 -7.97
C ASP A 18 13.64 -8.10 -7.41
N VAL A 19 12.90 -7.35 -8.24
CA VAL A 19 12.02 -6.26 -7.81
C VAL A 19 10.88 -6.77 -6.90
N TYR A 20 10.19 -7.85 -7.27
CA TYR A 20 9.15 -8.46 -6.42
C TYR A 20 9.67 -8.89 -5.05
N ARG A 21 10.88 -9.46 -4.99
CA ARG A 21 11.53 -9.83 -3.73
C ARG A 21 11.86 -8.61 -2.88
N ALA A 22 12.42 -7.57 -3.48
CA ALA A 22 12.70 -6.32 -2.76
C ALA A 22 11.43 -5.68 -2.18
N ILE A 23 10.31 -5.71 -2.92
CA ILE A 23 9.02 -5.24 -2.42
C ILE A 23 8.52 -6.11 -1.26
N TYR A 24 8.67 -7.43 -1.36
CA TYR A 24 8.27 -8.36 -0.30
C TYR A 24 9.06 -8.15 0.99
N ASP A 25 10.39 -8.00 0.88
CA ASP A 25 11.25 -7.73 2.04
C ASP A 25 10.90 -6.39 2.68
N PHE A 26 10.60 -5.37 1.87
CA PHE A 26 10.09 -4.09 2.36
C PHE A 26 8.75 -4.24 3.08
N GLU A 27 7.80 -5.01 2.53
CA GLU A 27 6.50 -5.28 3.16
C GLU A 27 6.66 -5.95 4.54
N LEU A 28 7.55 -6.95 4.66
CA LEU A 28 7.83 -7.61 5.93
C LEU A 28 8.40 -6.64 6.97
N ASN A 29 9.40 -5.84 6.58
CA ASN A 29 10.02 -4.85 7.47
C ASN A 29 9.00 -3.77 7.90
N PHE A 30 8.20 -3.29 6.95
CA PHE A 30 7.12 -2.33 7.22
C PHE A 30 6.13 -2.89 8.24
N GLN A 31 5.72 -4.15 8.08
CA GLN A 31 4.81 -4.79 9.01
C GLN A 31 5.39 -4.94 10.41
N GLN A 32 6.66 -5.33 10.54
CA GLN A 32 7.31 -5.46 11.84
C GLN A 32 7.45 -4.11 12.55
N LEU A 33 7.81 -3.05 11.82
CA LEU A 33 8.07 -1.73 12.40
C LEU A 33 6.78 -1.00 12.80
N TYR A 34 5.71 -1.14 12.00
CA TYR A 34 4.49 -0.37 12.20
C TYR A 34 3.28 -1.17 12.64
N ASP A 35 3.36 -2.50 12.74
CA ASP A 35 2.20 -3.37 12.98
C ASP A 35 1.06 -3.10 11.96
N LEU A 36 1.45 -2.86 10.71
CA LEU A 36 0.57 -2.57 9.58
C LEU A 36 1.01 -3.35 8.35
N GLY A 37 0.09 -4.03 7.67
CA GLY A 37 0.38 -4.57 6.35
C GLY A 37 0.65 -3.44 5.35
N LEU A 38 1.43 -3.71 4.29
CA LEU A 38 1.80 -2.67 3.33
C LEU A 38 0.57 -2.01 2.68
N ASN A 39 -0.42 -2.83 2.28
CA ASN A 39 -1.69 -2.34 1.73
C ASN A 39 -2.51 -1.49 2.72
N GLU A 40 -2.39 -1.77 4.03
CA GLU A 40 -3.02 -0.94 5.07
C GLU A 40 -2.35 0.44 5.11
N GLY A 41 -1.01 0.47 5.11
CA GLY A 41 -0.22 1.71 5.06
C GLY A 41 -0.52 2.55 3.82
N MET A 42 -0.57 1.91 2.64
CA MET A 42 -0.94 2.56 1.38
C MET A 42 -2.36 3.12 1.42
N LEU A 43 -3.32 2.40 2.00
CA LEU A 43 -4.69 2.89 2.18
C LEU A 43 -4.72 4.15 3.06
N LEU A 44 -3.98 4.16 4.19
CA LEU A 44 -3.91 5.35 5.05
C LEU A 44 -3.26 6.54 4.32
N CYS A 45 -2.21 6.28 3.53
CA CYS A 45 -1.57 7.29 2.69
C CYS A 45 -2.55 7.92 1.70
N SER A 46 -3.31 7.10 0.96
CA SER A 46 -4.35 7.58 0.04
C SER A 46 -5.42 8.42 0.76
N LEU A 47 -5.90 7.95 1.92
CA LEU A 47 -6.92 8.66 2.70
C LEU A 47 -6.42 9.96 3.35
N ASN A 48 -5.10 10.18 3.41
CA ASN A 48 -4.52 11.44 3.86
C ASN A 48 -4.65 12.56 2.82
N ALA A 49 -4.74 12.22 1.53
CA ALA A 49 -4.94 13.20 0.47
C ALA A 49 -6.41 13.59 0.35
N GLN A 50 -7.33 12.61 0.33
CA GLN A 50 -8.75 12.84 0.22
C GLN A 50 -9.58 11.63 0.70
N LYS A 51 -10.90 11.79 0.70
CA LYS A 51 -11.83 10.70 1.03
C LYS A 51 -12.11 9.86 -0.22
N TYR A 52 -12.24 8.55 -0.04
CA TYR A 52 -12.54 7.62 -1.12
C TYR A 52 -13.68 6.68 -0.73
N SER A 53 -14.46 6.26 -1.71
CA SER A 53 -15.36 5.10 -1.61
C SER A 53 -14.56 3.80 -1.70
N SER A 54 -15.23 2.67 -1.45
CA SER A 54 -14.57 1.35 -1.54
C SER A 54 -14.08 1.03 -2.96
N ASN A 55 -14.81 1.44 -4.00
CA ASN A 55 -14.45 1.16 -5.38
C ASN A 55 -13.26 2.02 -5.82
N GLU A 56 -13.23 3.29 -5.40
CA GLU A 56 -12.10 4.17 -5.68
C GLU A 56 -10.84 3.68 -4.94
N LEU A 57 -10.96 3.22 -3.68
CA LEU A 57 -9.83 2.60 -2.96
C LEU A 57 -9.31 1.36 -3.68
N ALA A 58 -10.19 0.50 -4.21
CA ALA A 58 -9.78 -0.67 -4.96
C ALA A 58 -8.98 -0.29 -6.22
N SER A 59 -9.43 0.74 -6.93
CA SER A 59 -8.75 1.26 -8.11
C SER A 59 -7.39 1.89 -7.78
N VAL A 60 -7.32 2.75 -6.76
CA VAL A 60 -6.09 3.46 -6.38
C VAL A 60 -5.03 2.50 -5.84
N LEU A 61 -5.44 1.47 -5.09
CA LEU A 61 -4.51 0.47 -4.53
C LEU A 61 -4.18 -0.67 -5.52
N GLY A 62 -4.84 -0.72 -6.68
CA GLY A 62 -4.67 -1.83 -7.63
C GLY A 62 -5.13 -3.18 -7.08
N LEU A 63 -6.11 -3.19 -6.18
CA LEU A 63 -6.61 -4.40 -5.51
C LEU A 63 -7.99 -4.79 -6.04
N SER A 64 -8.33 -6.07 -5.91
CA SER A 64 -9.71 -6.50 -6.13
C SER A 64 -10.65 -5.90 -5.08
N ASN A 65 -11.94 -5.76 -5.42
CA ASN A 65 -12.95 -5.28 -4.46
C ASN A 65 -13.02 -6.14 -3.20
N SER A 66 -12.84 -7.46 -3.33
CA SER A 66 -12.84 -8.39 -2.20
C SER A 66 -11.61 -8.20 -1.30
N ASN A 67 -10.43 -7.99 -1.88
CA ASN A 67 -9.22 -7.74 -1.09
C ASN A 67 -9.28 -6.36 -0.43
N THR A 68 -9.67 -5.32 -1.17
CA THR A 68 -9.89 -3.96 -0.64
C THR A 68 -10.86 -3.97 0.55
N SER A 69 -11.95 -4.72 0.45
CA SER A 69 -12.90 -4.87 1.57
C SER A 69 -12.25 -5.49 2.81
N LYS A 70 -11.31 -6.43 2.65
CA LYS A 70 -10.56 -7.00 3.78
C LYS A 70 -9.62 -5.98 4.40
N VAL A 71 -8.89 -5.22 3.58
CA VAL A 71 -7.98 -4.17 4.05
C VAL A 71 -8.75 -3.09 4.81
N ILE A 72 -9.86 -2.58 4.25
CA ILE A 72 -10.75 -1.61 4.90
C ILE A 72 -11.21 -2.12 6.27
N LYS A 73 -11.74 -3.35 6.34
CA LYS A 73 -12.19 -3.94 7.61
C LYS A 73 -11.06 -4.05 8.62
N SER A 74 -9.85 -4.37 8.19
CA SER A 74 -8.68 -4.49 9.05
C SER A 74 -8.28 -3.14 9.67
N VAL A 75 -8.12 -2.10 8.85
CA VAL A 75 -7.77 -0.76 9.37
C VAL A 75 -8.90 -0.10 10.16
N GLU A 76 -10.16 -0.43 9.86
CA GLU A 76 -11.32 -0.02 10.64
C GLU A 76 -11.33 -0.70 12.02
N LYS A 77 -11.03 -2.00 12.08
CA LYS A 77 -10.88 -2.75 13.35
C LYS A 77 -9.73 -2.18 14.20
N LYS A 78 -8.66 -1.69 13.57
CA LYS A 78 -7.56 -0.98 14.23
C LYS A 78 -7.91 0.46 14.65
N GLY A 79 -9.10 0.96 14.32
CA GLY A 79 -9.57 2.30 14.68
C GLY A 79 -8.93 3.44 13.88
N LEU A 80 -8.25 3.12 12.78
CA LEU A 80 -7.46 4.09 12.01
C LEU A 80 -8.31 4.88 11.00
N ILE A 81 -9.45 4.33 10.61
CA ILE A 81 -10.39 4.96 9.68
C ILE A 81 -11.81 4.92 10.23
N ARG A 82 -12.68 5.74 9.64
CA ARG A 82 -14.12 5.74 9.89
C ARG A 82 -14.91 5.86 8.59
N ARG A 83 -16.12 5.31 8.58
CA ARG A 83 -17.11 5.46 7.51
C ARG A 83 -17.83 6.80 7.62
N ILE A 84 -18.09 7.42 6.47
CA ILE A 84 -18.82 8.66 6.33
C ILE A 84 -19.87 8.46 5.24
N VAL A 85 -21.11 8.83 5.54
CA VAL A 85 -22.20 8.82 4.55
C VAL A 85 -22.04 9.99 3.58
N GLY A 86 -22.21 9.73 2.29
CA GLY A 86 -22.16 10.75 1.24
C GLY A 86 -23.18 11.86 1.49
N LYS A 87 -22.77 13.12 1.26
CA LYS A 87 -23.65 14.28 1.42
C LYS A 87 -24.67 14.38 0.28
N GLU A 88 -24.24 14.11 -0.95
CA GLU A 88 -25.08 14.19 -2.15
C GLU A 88 -25.88 12.91 -2.39
N ASP A 89 -25.24 11.75 -2.22
CA ASP A 89 -25.91 10.45 -2.23
C ASP A 89 -25.66 9.73 -0.89
N LYS A 90 -26.71 9.62 -0.07
CA LYS A 90 -26.66 8.93 1.24
C LYS A 90 -26.47 7.41 1.11
N ARG A 91 -26.60 6.85 -0.10
CA ARG A 91 -26.28 5.43 -0.37
C ARG A 91 -24.79 5.22 -0.54
N GLN A 92 -24.03 6.27 -0.87
CA GLN A 92 -22.60 6.20 -1.02
C GLN A 92 -21.89 6.32 0.32
N MET A 93 -20.88 5.49 0.50
CA MET A 93 -20.07 5.44 1.71
C MET A 93 -18.63 5.76 1.37
N TYR A 94 -18.08 6.71 2.10
CA TYR A 94 -16.69 7.13 2.01
C TYR A 94 -15.93 6.77 3.27
N PHE A 95 -14.61 6.69 3.16
CA PHE A 95 -13.72 6.47 4.28
C PHE A 95 -12.87 7.71 4.51
N ALA A 96 -12.52 7.95 5.77
CA ALA A 96 -11.58 9.00 6.16
C ALA A 96 -10.75 8.55 7.35
N LEU A 97 -9.55 9.11 7.48
CA LEU A 97 -8.70 8.90 8.66
C LEU A 97 -9.38 9.41 9.93
N THR A 98 -9.21 8.66 11.01
CA THR A 98 -9.42 9.14 12.38
C THR A 98 -8.19 9.92 12.84
N ASP A 99 -8.26 10.58 14.00
CA ASP A 99 -7.08 11.24 14.58
C ASP A 99 -6.00 10.21 14.96
N LEU A 100 -6.39 8.99 15.35
CA LEU A 100 -5.48 7.88 15.55
C LEU A 100 -4.80 7.47 14.23
N GLY A 101 -5.57 7.37 13.14
CA GLY A 101 -5.02 7.09 11.81
C GLY A 101 -4.03 8.13 11.33
N LYS A 102 -4.31 9.42 11.55
CA LYS A 102 -3.39 10.52 11.23
C LYS A 102 -2.08 10.43 12.03
N LYS A 103 -2.15 10.24 13.35
CA LYS A 103 -0.97 10.05 14.21
C LYS A 103 -0.13 8.84 13.79
N LYS A 104 -0.80 7.74 13.42
CA LYS A 104 -0.12 6.54 12.91
C LYS A 104 0.58 6.80 11.58
N LEU A 105 -0.01 7.63 10.71
CA LEU A 105 0.64 8.04 9.47
C LEU A 105 1.80 9.01 9.71
N GLU A 106 1.69 9.90 10.68
CA GLU A 106 2.80 10.79 11.09
C GLU A 106 4.01 9.99 11.59
N SER A 107 3.79 8.92 12.38
CA SER A 107 4.90 8.05 12.80
C SER A 107 5.61 7.36 11.64
N ILE A 108 4.90 7.12 10.53
CA ILE A 108 5.47 6.57 9.29
C ILE A 108 6.24 7.66 8.53
N LYS A 109 5.72 8.89 8.47
CA LYS A 109 6.37 10.04 7.80
C LYS A 109 7.71 10.43 8.43
N CYS A 110 7.85 10.24 9.74
CA CYS A 110 9.07 10.59 10.47
C CYS A 110 10.17 9.52 10.40
N ALA A 111 9.92 8.39 9.74
CA ALA A 111 10.87 7.31 9.64
C ALA A 111 11.61 7.32 8.31
N GLU A 112 12.89 6.97 8.36
CA GLU A 112 13.64 6.63 7.15
C GLU A 112 13.23 5.22 6.73
N PHE A 113 12.67 5.11 5.53
CA PHE A 113 12.50 3.81 4.89
C PHE A 113 13.85 3.33 4.37
N ASP A 114 14.27 2.16 4.84
CA ASP A 114 15.35 1.41 4.19
C ASP A 114 14.81 0.84 2.88
N ILE A 115 15.03 1.60 1.80
CA ILE A 115 14.60 1.23 0.45
C ILE A 115 15.70 0.34 -0.13
N PRO A 116 15.40 -0.91 -0.53
CA PRO A 116 16.39 -1.75 -1.19
C PRO A 116 16.97 -1.05 -2.43
N GLN A 117 18.28 -1.19 -2.66
CA GLN A 117 19.00 -0.55 -3.78
C GLN A 117 18.34 -0.75 -5.15
N THR A 118 17.68 -1.90 -5.37
CA THR A 118 16.94 -2.21 -6.60
C THR A 118 15.75 -1.30 -6.86
N LEU A 119 15.21 -0.64 -5.83
CA LEU A 119 14.05 0.24 -5.88
C LEU A 119 14.43 1.73 -5.77
N GLU A 120 15.66 2.06 -5.34
CA GLU A 120 16.10 3.44 -5.16
C GLU A 120 15.99 4.30 -6.43
N SER A 121 16.27 3.72 -7.60
CA SER A 121 16.17 4.42 -8.88
C SER A 121 14.72 4.68 -9.32
N ILE A 122 13.75 4.00 -8.70
CA ILE A 122 12.32 4.08 -9.03
C ILE A 122 11.60 5.04 -8.06
N ILE A 123 12.00 5.05 -6.79
CA ILE A 123 11.36 5.86 -5.74
C ILE A 123 12.08 7.21 -5.64
N LYS A 124 11.44 8.27 -6.14
CA LYS A 124 11.93 9.64 -5.99
C LYS A 124 11.62 10.15 -4.57
N ARG A 125 12.65 10.58 -3.84
CA ARG A 125 12.54 11.24 -2.54
C ARG A 125 12.26 12.74 -2.70
#